data_AF-A0A831YCR2-F1
#
_entry.id   AF-A0A831YCR2-F1
#
_cell.length_a   1.000
_cell.length_b   1.000
_cell.length_c   1.000
_cell.angle_alpha   90.00
_cell.angle_beta   90.00
_cell.angle_gamma   90.00
#
_symmetry.space_group_name_H-M   'P 1'
#
loop_
_entity.id
_entity.type
_entity.pdbx_description
1 polymer ?
#
loop_
_entity_poly.entity_id
_entity_poly.type
_entity_poly.pdbx_seq_one_letter_code
_entity_poly.pdbx_strand_id
1 'polypeptide(L)' 'MPSWKELVLVRDHPMRRVFIEKVVVNIGVGTGGERLEKAAELLKELTGAEPSRRRA' A
#
# COMPACT_ATOMS: atom_id res chain seq x y z
N MET A 1 -13.07 4.88 -9.68
CA MET A 1 -11.67 4.52 -9.96
C MET A 1 -11.67 3.17 -10.64
N PRO A 2 -10.92 2.98 -11.74
CA PRO A 2 -10.77 1.66 -12.35
C PRO A 2 -10.26 0.68 -11.29
N SER A 3 -10.85 -0.52 -11.26
CA SER A 3 -10.40 -1.59 -10.38
C SER A 3 -8.95 -1.91 -10.78
N TRP A 4 -7.99 -1.81 -9.85
CA TRP A 4 -6.58 -2.12 -10.13
C TRP A 4 -6.36 -3.55 -10.67
N LYS A 5 -7.35 -4.43 -10.50
CA LYS A 5 -7.40 -5.77 -11.12
C LYS A 5 -7.50 -5.73 -12.65
N GLU A 6 -7.81 -4.58 -13.24
CA GLU A 6 -7.86 -4.33 -14.69
C GLU A 6 -6.50 -3.86 -15.25
N LEU A 7 -5.52 -3.57 -14.39
CA LEU A 7 -4.14 -3.30 -14.77
C LEU A 7 -3.41 -4.62 -15.00
N VAL A 8 -3.76 -5.27 -16.10
CA VAL A 8 -3.29 -6.60 -16.47
C VAL A 8 -2.58 -6.52 -17.80
N LEU A 9 -1.31 -6.94 -17.85
CA LEU A 9 -0.61 -7.09 -19.12
C LEU A 9 -1.20 -8.31 -19.84
N VAL A 10 -1.95 -8.08 -20.91
CA VAL A 10 -2.59 -9.15 -21.69
C VAL A 10 -1.50 -9.92 -22.44
N ARG A 11 -1.49 -11.24 -22.27
CA ARG A 11 -0.63 -12.19 -23.01
C ARG A 11 -1.51 -13.27 -23.62
N ASP A 12 -0.95 -14.03 -24.57
CA ASP A 12 -1.65 -15.03 -25.37
C ASP A 12 -2.37 -16.13 -24.56
N HIS A 13 -1.91 -16.41 -23.34
CA HIS A 13 -2.50 -17.40 -22.43
C HIS A 13 -2.91 -16.77 -21.09
N PRO A 14 -4.11 -17.04 -20.55
CA PRO A 14 -4.66 -16.36 -19.37
C PRO A 14 -3.79 -16.51 -18.11
N MET A 15 -3.10 -17.65 -17.94
CA MET A 15 -2.17 -17.86 -16.82
C MET A 15 -0.86 -17.07 -16.92
N ARG A 16 -0.55 -16.47 -18.07
CA ARG A 16 0.67 -15.65 -18.27
C ARG A 16 0.42 -14.16 -18.02
N ARG A 17 -0.80 -13.78 -17.67
CA ARG A 17 -1.16 -12.38 -17.38
C ARG A 17 -0.43 -11.92 -16.14
N VAL A 18 0.23 -10.77 -16.22
CA VAL A 18 0.87 -10.12 -15.07
C VAL A 18 -0.10 -9.11 -14.49
N PHE A 19 -0.33 -9.17 -13.17
CA PHE A 19 -1.15 -8.24 -12.43
C PHE A 19 -0.43 -7.81 -11.15
N ILE A 20 -0.78 -6.64 -10.64
CA ILE A 20 -0.30 -6.16 -9.34
C ILE A 20 -1.05 -6.94 -8.26
N GLU A 21 -0.35 -7.68 -7.40
CA GLU A 21 -0.97 -8.44 -6.31
C GLU A 21 -1.37 -7.51 -5.15
N LYS A 22 -0.44 -6.66 -4.70
CA LYS A 22 -0.62 -5.72 -3.60
C LYS A 22 0.29 -4.52 -3.75
N VAL A 23 -0.14 -3.40 -3.18
CA VAL A 23 0.68 -2.19 -3.04
C VAL A 23 0.83 -1.92 -1.55
N VAL A 24 2.07 -1.82 -1.08
CA VAL A 24 2.39 -1.53 0.32
C VAL A 24 3.00 -0.13 0.39
N VAL A 25 2.40 0.75 1.18
CA VAL A 25 2.92 2.10 1.45
C VAL A 25 3.58 2.09 2.82
N ASN A 26 4.78 2.65 2.91
CA ASN A 26 5.57 2.71 4.14
C ASN A 26 6.06 4.13 4.38
N ILE A 27 6.03 4.59 5.64
CA ILE A 27 6.58 5.88 6.05
C ILE A 27 7.66 5.64 7.12
N GLY A 28 8.92 5.80 6.74
CA GLY A 28 10.06 5.74 7.64
C GLY A 28 10.35 7.11 8.25
N VAL A 29 9.62 7.50 9.30
CA VAL A 29 9.75 8.84 9.93
C VAL A 29 11.13 9.05 10.57
N GLY A 30 11.83 7.98 10.96
CA GLY A 30 13.18 8.04 11.57
C GLY A 30 13.21 8.61 13.00
N THR A 31 12.10 9.16 13.48
CA THR A 31 11.92 9.72 14.82
C THR A 31 10.68 9.12 15.48
N GLY A 32 10.76 8.82 16.78
CA GLY A 32 9.61 8.40 17.58
C GLY A 32 8.72 9.56 18.04
N GLY A 33 7.64 9.23 18.74
CA GLY A 33 6.74 10.20 19.37
C GLY A 33 5.67 10.75 18.41
N GLU A 34 5.36 12.04 18.53
CA GLU A 34 4.21 12.69 17.88
C GLU A 34 4.22 12.57 16.34
N ARG A 35 5.41 12.62 15.72
CA ARG A 35 5.53 12.49 14.26
C ARG A 35 5.19 11.08 13.75
N LEU A 36 5.44 10.05 14.56
CA LEU A 36 5.09 8.68 14.22
C LEU A 36 3.57 8.48 14.27
N GLU A 37 2.90 9.07 15.25
CA GLU A 37 1.45 9.02 15.38
C GLU A 37 0.76 9.77 14.22
N LYS A 38 1.24 10.97 13.87
CA LYS A 38 0.74 11.73 12.71
C LYS A 38 0.93 10.97 11.39
N ALA A 39 2.05 10.27 11.23
CA ALA A 39 2.29 9.44 10.05
C ALA A 39 1.33 8.24 9.98
N ALA A 40 0.99 7.65 11.13
CA ALA A 40 0.00 6.58 11.19
C ALA A 40 -1.41 7.10 10.85
N GLU A 41 -1.82 8.24 11.40
CA GLU A 41 -3.10 8.88 11.07
C GLU A 41 -3.20 9.21 9.57
N LEU A 42 -2.14 9.79 9.00
CA LEU A 42 -2.07 10.08 7.57
C LEU A 42 -2.19 8.81 6.71
N LEU A 43 -1.51 7.72 7.08
CA LEU A 43 -1.63 6.44 6.37
C LEU A 43 -3.05 5.87 6.44
N LYS A 44 -3.71 6.03 7.59
CA LYS A 44 -5.09 5.59 7.77
C LYS A 44 -6.06 6.39 6.92
N GLU A 45 -5.90 7.71 6.86
CA GLU A 45 -6.71 8.59 6.00
C GLU A 45 -6.49 8.28 4.51
N LEU A 46 -5.24 8.07 4.09
CA LEU A 46 -4.90 7.80 2.69
C LEU A 46 -5.34 6.42 2.22
N THR A 47 -5.22 5.39 3.06
CA THR A 47 -5.47 4.00 2.66
C THR A 47 -6.83 3.48 3.08
N GLY A 48 -7.50 4.12 4.06
CA GLY A 48 -8.72 3.62 4.68
C GLY A 48 -8.52 2.34 5.52
N ALA A 49 -7.27 1.88 5.67
CA ALA A 49 -6.91 0.68 6.40
C ALA A 49 -6.12 1.00 7.68
N GLU A 50 -6.14 0.09 8.64
CA GLU A 50 -5.37 0.27 9.88
C GLU A 50 -3.87 0.07 9.59
N PRO A 51 -3.02 1.09 9.81
CA PRO A 51 -1.59 1.00 9.54
C PRO A 51 -0.87 0.09 10.52
N SER A 52 0.06 -0.74 10.03
CA SER A 52 0.86 -1.61 10.88
C SER A 52 2.08 -0.88 11.44
N ARG A 53 2.21 -0.84 12.77
CA ARG A 53 3.36 -0.25 13.46
C ARG A 53 4.50 -1.27 13.54
N ARG A 54 5.63 -0.96 12.91
CA ARG A 54 6.87 -1.73 13.08
C ARG A 54 7.64 -1.22 14.29
N ARG A 55 7.93 -2.11 15.24
CA ARG A 55 8.84 -1.81 16.36
C ARG A 55 10.28 -1.72 15.83
N ALA A 56 11.06 -0.78 16.37
CA ALA A 56 12.50 -0.72 16.16
C ALA A 56 13.20 -1.80 17.00
#